data_AF-U5QH91-F1
#
_entry.id   AF-U5QH91-F1
#
_cell.length_a   1.000
_cell.length_b   1.000
_cell.length_c   1.000
_cell.angle_alpha   90.00
_cell.angle_beta   90.00
_cell.angle_gamma   90.00
#
_symmetry.space_group_name_H-M   'P 1'
#
loop_
_entity.id
_entity.type
_entity.pdbx_description
1 polymer ?
#
loop_
_entity_poly.entity_id
_entity_poly.type
_entity_poly.pdbx_seq_one_letter_code
_entity_poly.pdbx_strand_id
1 'polypeptide(L)'
;MAASPFQLALLKVLIAIGWADGEFSESERALVRRWMAEFSLSEQQCNYLRYYLEQPTTRQQAEAFSRELVEAAHRPEEREVALERLRQLACADERLDEAEKRFLEEVSALFASAGDLGLFANRLRGFFAVRPFKIQRSADAHLAELEAELLWLWKERDHPGGDFARHLKAGGQPSDRQRALLFVGALAGCTWGELKRPLPAATSCIRECLRLEDEQAEFVEQMLSDPYVRSLDRARLVRGVENYADRPLALGLVELLFCLAATDGTIDDEETETIRGMALGLKVTHRMFIDSKLRYGRKQP
;
A
#
# COMPACT_ATOMS: atom_id res chain seq x y z
N MET A 1 0.88 11.57 -19.74
CA MET A 1 2.09 11.91 -18.96
C MET A 1 1.79 11.54 -17.54
N ALA A 2 2.60 10.69 -16.90
CA ALA A 2 2.37 10.28 -15.51
C ALA A 2 2.57 11.48 -14.57
N ALA A 3 1.79 11.55 -13.49
CA ALA A 3 1.97 12.59 -12.48
C ALA A 3 3.38 12.56 -11.90
N SER A 4 3.91 13.74 -11.62
CA SER A 4 5.22 13.89 -10.98
C SER A 4 5.23 13.23 -9.59
N PRO A 5 6.39 12.73 -9.12
CA PRO A 5 6.53 12.21 -7.75
C PRO A 5 6.02 13.17 -6.68
N PHE A 6 6.20 14.47 -6.89
CA PHE A 6 5.68 15.53 -6.04
C PHE A 6 4.14 15.54 -5.96
N GLN A 7 3.44 15.48 -7.10
CA GLN A 7 1.98 15.48 -7.13
C GLN A 7 1.37 14.27 -6.41
N LEU A 8 1.98 13.09 -6.58
CA LEU A 8 1.55 11.88 -5.87
C LEU A 8 1.76 12.03 -4.35
N ALA A 9 2.95 12.48 -3.93
CA ALA A 9 3.27 12.68 -2.52
C ALA A 9 2.38 13.76 -1.87
N LEU A 10 2.05 14.82 -2.60
CA LEU A 10 1.13 15.87 -2.16
C LEU A 10 -0.25 15.29 -1.90
N LEU A 11 -0.79 14.48 -2.81
CA LEU A 11 -2.09 13.84 -2.62
C LEU A 11 -2.10 12.89 -1.42
N LYS A 12 -1.03 12.14 -1.17
CA LYS A 12 -0.93 11.29 0.03
C LYS A 12 -0.99 12.10 1.32
N VAL A 13 -0.31 13.24 1.37
CA VAL A 13 -0.35 14.14 2.54
C VAL A 13 -1.74 14.75 2.70
N LEU A 14 -2.38 15.20 1.61
CA LEU A 14 -3.74 15.73 1.64
C LEU A 14 -4.75 14.70 2.17
N ILE A 15 -4.59 13.43 1.79
CA ILE A 15 -5.41 12.33 2.32
C ILE A 15 -5.13 12.11 3.81
N ALA A 16 -3.87 12.18 4.26
CA ALA A 16 -3.55 12.07 5.69
C ALA A 16 -4.17 13.19 6.52
N ILE A 17 -4.30 14.39 5.95
CA ILE A 17 -4.94 15.55 6.57
C ILE A 17 -6.42 15.34 6.73
N GLY A 18 -7.12 14.97 5.65
CA GLY A 18 -8.55 14.69 5.69
C GLY A 18 -8.91 13.45 6.52
N TRP A 19 -7.94 12.77 7.12
CA TRP A 19 -8.18 11.74 8.12
C TRP A 19 -7.72 12.14 9.52
N ALA A 20 -7.16 13.34 9.72
CA ALA A 20 -6.45 13.71 10.94
C ALA A 20 -7.33 13.67 12.20
N ASP A 21 -8.62 13.95 12.05
CA ASP A 21 -9.64 13.90 13.09
C ASP A 21 -10.34 12.53 13.19
N GLY A 22 -10.12 11.65 12.20
CA GLY A 22 -10.69 10.32 12.06
C GLY A 22 -11.88 10.23 11.11
N GLU A 23 -12.32 11.34 10.51
CA GLU A 23 -13.44 11.40 9.56
C GLU A 23 -12.98 12.08 8.26
N PHE A 24 -13.27 11.46 7.11
CA PHE A 24 -12.95 12.05 5.82
C PHE A 24 -14.24 12.40 5.08
N SER A 25 -14.55 13.69 4.98
CA SER A 25 -15.84 14.15 4.43
C SER A 25 -15.96 13.86 2.93
N GLU A 26 -17.19 13.72 2.43
CA GLU A 26 -17.44 13.56 0.99
C GLU A 26 -16.99 14.79 0.18
N SER A 27 -17.03 15.99 0.77
CA SER A 27 -16.55 17.23 0.15
C SER A 27 -15.05 17.19 -0.10
N GLU A 28 -14.26 16.77 0.88
CA GLU A 28 -12.82 16.64 0.73
C GLU A 28 -12.44 15.47 -0.18
N ARG A 29 -13.15 14.34 -0.09
CA ARG A 29 -13.00 13.21 -1.02
C ARG A 29 -13.23 13.63 -2.47
N ALA A 30 -14.28 14.41 -2.73
CA ALA A 30 -14.57 14.93 -4.06
C ALA A 30 -13.46 15.87 -4.55
N LEU A 31 -12.90 16.67 -3.65
CA LEU A 31 -11.82 17.61 -3.95
C LEU A 31 -10.50 16.90 -4.27
N VAL A 32 -10.14 15.86 -3.50
CA VAL A 32 -9.00 14.98 -3.78
C VAL A 32 -9.21 14.22 -5.10
N ARG A 33 -10.41 13.66 -5.35
CA ARG A 33 -10.73 13.01 -6.64
C ARG A 33 -10.61 13.97 -7.83
N ARG A 34 -11.00 15.23 -7.66
CA ARG A 34 -10.82 16.27 -8.69
C ARG A 34 -9.35 16.52 -8.97
N TRP A 35 -8.50 16.62 -7.95
CA TRP A 35 -7.06 16.80 -8.13
C TRP A 35 -6.36 15.57 -8.69
N MET A 36 -6.83 14.38 -8.36
CA MET A 36 -6.39 13.13 -8.99
C MET A 36 -6.60 13.17 -10.51
N ALA A 37 -7.75 13.70 -10.96
CA ALA A 37 -8.03 13.91 -12.38
C ALA A 37 -7.17 15.04 -12.98
N GLU A 38 -7.02 16.16 -12.27
CA GLU A 38 -6.22 17.32 -12.72
C GLU A 38 -4.73 16.96 -12.91
N PHE A 39 -4.15 16.19 -12.00
CA PHE A 39 -2.75 15.76 -12.07
C PHE A 39 -2.48 14.68 -13.11
N SER A 40 -3.50 14.26 -13.87
CA SER A 40 -3.37 13.21 -14.90
C SER A 40 -2.67 11.97 -14.36
N LEU A 41 -3.05 11.56 -13.14
CA LEU A 41 -2.54 10.35 -12.53
C LEU A 41 -2.80 9.15 -13.42
N SER A 42 -1.89 8.17 -13.42
CA SER A 42 -2.19 6.88 -14.03
C SER A 42 -3.33 6.20 -13.27
N GLU A 43 -4.03 5.28 -13.93
CA GLU A 43 -5.09 4.50 -13.30
C GLU A 43 -4.60 3.77 -12.02
N GLN A 44 -3.34 3.33 -11.98
CA GLN A 44 -2.72 2.75 -10.79
C GLN A 44 -2.50 3.76 -9.67
N GLN A 45 -2.01 4.97 -9.99
CA GLN A 45 -1.86 6.03 -8.99
C GLN A 45 -3.24 6.41 -8.44
N CYS A 46 -4.27 6.41 -9.29
CA CYS A 46 -5.65 6.60 -8.87
C CYS A 46 -6.13 5.48 -7.94
N ASN A 47 -5.90 4.21 -8.29
CA ASN A 47 -6.29 3.06 -7.47
C ASN A 47 -5.54 3.03 -6.13
N TYR A 48 -4.25 3.37 -6.14
CA TYR A 48 -3.43 3.50 -4.93
C TYR A 48 -3.95 4.60 -4.00
N LEU A 49 -4.34 5.77 -4.52
CA LEU A 49 -4.86 6.85 -3.67
C LEU A 49 -6.31 6.62 -3.24
N ARG A 50 -7.14 5.98 -4.08
CA ARG A 50 -8.51 5.54 -3.71
C ARG A 50 -8.50 4.69 -2.46
N TYR A 51 -7.46 3.87 -2.28
CA TYR A 51 -7.30 3.13 -1.06
C TYR A 51 -7.22 4.01 0.18
N TYR A 52 -6.32 4.99 0.19
CA TYR A 52 -6.16 5.87 1.34
C TYR A 52 -7.36 6.81 1.51
N LEU A 53 -8.14 7.07 0.46
CA LEU A 53 -9.41 7.79 0.56
C LEU A 53 -10.47 7.00 1.35
N GLU A 54 -10.44 5.68 1.29
CA GLU A 54 -11.46 4.81 1.90
C GLU A 54 -11.10 4.37 3.32
N GLN A 55 -9.85 4.58 3.76
CA GLN A 55 -9.37 4.12 5.06
C GLN A 55 -8.53 5.14 5.81
N PRO A 56 -8.72 5.23 7.14
CA PRO A 56 -8.02 6.21 7.94
C PRO A 56 -6.50 5.99 7.91
N THR A 57 -5.77 7.09 7.81
CA THR A 57 -4.32 7.08 7.69
C THR A 57 -3.69 6.92 9.06
N THR A 58 -2.79 5.96 9.24
CA THR A 58 -2.10 5.79 10.52
C THR A 58 -1.07 6.89 10.74
N ARG A 59 -0.67 7.09 11.99
CA ARG A 59 0.38 8.04 12.34
C ARG A 59 1.67 7.81 11.56
N GLN A 60 2.12 6.56 11.48
CA GLN A 60 3.36 6.20 10.79
C GLN A 60 3.25 6.48 9.29
N GLN A 61 2.07 6.31 8.70
CA GLN A 61 1.82 6.63 7.29
C GLN A 61 1.84 8.14 7.06
N ALA A 62 1.18 8.94 7.90
CA ALA A 62 1.20 10.39 7.81
C ALA A 62 2.64 10.95 7.91
N GLU A 63 3.46 10.39 8.81
CA GLU A 63 4.89 10.69 8.91
C GLU A 63 5.66 10.32 7.63
N ALA A 64 5.41 9.15 7.06
CA ALA A 64 6.06 8.67 5.85
C ALA A 64 5.69 9.51 4.62
N PHE A 65 4.39 9.82 4.43
CA PHE A 65 3.89 10.63 3.33
C PHE A 65 4.45 12.04 3.37
N SER A 66 4.54 12.62 4.57
CA SER A 66 5.10 13.94 4.74
C SER A 66 6.58 13.98 4.36
N ARG A 67 7.35 12.97 4.77
CA ARG A 67 8.76 12.83 4.37
C ARG A 67 8.90 12.71 2.86
N GLU A 68 8.07 11.87 2.23
CA GLU A 68 8.04 11.70 0.77
C GLU A 68 7.72 13.01 0.05
N LEU A 69 6.75 13.80 0.54
CA LEU A 69 6.42 15.10 -0.02
C LEU A 69 7.60 16.07 0.04
N VAL A 70 8.31 16.09 1.16
CA VAL A 70 9.45 16.99 1.35
C VAL A 70 10.68 16.56 0.57
N GLU A 71 10.91 15.26 0.44
CA GLU A 71 11.89 14.71 -0.48
C GLU A 71 11.53 15.03 -1.93
N ALA A 72 10.24 15.07 -2.30
CA ALA A 72 9.83 15.36 -3.67
C ALA A 72 9.75 16.87 -4.00
N ALA A 73 9.50 17.74 -3.02
CA ALA A 73 9.29 19.19 -3.18
C ALA A 73 10.61 19.98 -3.23
N HIS A 74 11.39 19.74 -4.28
CA HIS A 74 12.69 20.36 -4.48
C HIS A 74 12.61 21.79 -5.02
N ARG A 75 11.55 22.14 -5.77
CA ARG A 75 11.40 23.47 -6.37
C ARG A 75 10.56 24.41 -5.50
N PRO A 76 10.88 25.71 -5.46
CA PRO A 76 10.05 26.69 -4.75
C PRO A 76 8.62 26.77 -5.32
N GLU A 77 8.45 26.61 -6.63
CA GLU A 77 7.14 26.58 -7.30
C GLU A 77 6.27 25.40 -6.82
N GLU A 78 6.86 24.23 -6.62
CA GLU A 78 6.17 23.04 -6.09
C GLU A 78 5.71 23.28 -4.65
N ARG A 79 6.50 23.98 -3.84
CA ARG A 79 6.12 24.34 -2.46
C ARG A 79 4.94 25.29 -2.42
N GLU A 80 4.90 26.29 -3.31
CA GLU A 80 3.75 27.19 -3.43
C GLU A 80 2.48 26.43 -3.87
N VAL A 81 2.59 25.50 -4.82
CA VAL A 81 1.47 24.63 -5.22
C VAL A 81 1.00 23.77 -4.05
N ALA A 82 1.90 23.18 -3.26
CA ALA A 82 1.54 22.41 -2.08
C ALA A 82 0.76 23.27 -1.07
N LEU A 83 1.27 24.47 -0.76
CA LEU A 83 0.63 25.42 0.15
C LEU A 83 -0.77 25.82 -0.30
N GLU A 84 -0.94 26.13 -1.59
CA GLU A 84 -2.22 26.53 -2.15
C GLU A 84 -3.25 25.38 -2.07
N ARG A 85 -2.84 24.15 -2.41
CA ARG A 85 -3.74 22.99 -2.32
C ARG A 85 -4.08 22.63 -0.88
N LEU A 86 -3.14 22.74 0.05
CA LEU A 86 -3.41 22.57 1.48
C LEU A 86 -4.48 23.56 1.94
N ARG A 87 -4.38 24.85 1.59
CA ARG A 87 -5.38 25.86 1.90
C ARG A 87 -6.74 25.55 1.27
N GLN A 88 -6.77 25.10 0.02
CA GLN A 88 -8.00 24.74 -0.67
C GLN A 88 -8.70 23.52 -0.04
N LEU A 89 -7.93 22.53 0.46
CA LEU A 89 -8.49 21.40 1.20
C LEU A 89 -9.11 21.88 2.52
N ALA A 90 -8.41 22.77 3.22
CA ALA A 90 -8.91 23.40 4.43
C ALA A 90 -10.25 24.12 4.18
N CYS A 91 -10.35 24.89 3.10
CA CYS A 91 -11.59 25.60 2.78
C CYS A 91 -12.66 24.72 2.12
N ALA A 92 -12.42 23.42 1.92
CA ALA A 92 -13.37 22.51 1.26
C ALA A 92 -14.54 22.13 2.18
N ASP A 93 -14.32 22.13 3.49
CA ASP A 93 -15.36 21.96 4.49
C ASP A 93 -15.70 23.32 5.13
N GLU A 94 -16.99 23.58 5.37
CA GLU A 94 -17.44 24.75 6.13
C GLU A 94 -17.04 24.65 7.62
N ARG A 95 -16.54 23.49 8.05
CA ARG A 95 -16.09 23.22 9.42
C ARG A 95 -14.71 22.60 9.48
N LEU A 96 -13.68 23.38 9.15
CA LEU A 96 -12.31 23.07 9.54
C LEU A 96 -12.22 22.84 11.05
N ASP A 97 -11.85 21.63 11.42
CA ASP A 97 -11.65 21.28 12.82
C ASP A 97 -10.32 21.86 13.36
N GLU A 98 -10.14 21.84 14.68
CA GLU A 98 -8.91 22.36 15.32
C GLU A 98 -7.69 21.44 15.14
N ALA A 99 -7.83 20.26 14.54
CA ALA A 99 -6.74 19.35 14.18
C ALA A 99 -6.16 19.69 12.81
N GLU A 100 -7.02 19.82 11.80
CA GLU A 100 -6.73 20.16 10.42
C GLU A 100 -6.12 21.55 10.31
N LYS A 101 -6.69 22.56 10.99
CA LYS A 101 -6.13 23.92 11.02
C LYS A 101 -4.70 23.94 11.51
N ARG A 102 -4.41 23.27 12.63
CA ARG A 102 -3.07 23.25 13.22
C ARG A 102 -2.08 22.48 12.36
N PHE A 103 -2.50 21.35 11.79
CA PHE A 103 -1.64 20.61 10.87
C PHE A 103 -1.28 21.47 9.64
N LEU A 104 -2.27 22.17 9.10
CA LEU A 104 -2.08 23.07 7.97
C LEU A 104 -1.18 24.25 8.32
N GLU A 105 -1.34 24.86 9.49
CA GLU A 105 -0.47 25.92 10.00
C GLU A 105 0.97 25.44 10.14
N GLU A 106 1.19 24.22 10.66
CA GLU A 106 2.52 23.66 10.83
C GLU A 106 3.20 23.32 9.50
N VAL A 107 2.48 22.64 8.59
CA VAL A 107 2.99 22.35 7.24
C VAL A 107 3.23 23.65 6.48
N SER A 108 2.35 24.66 6.65
CA SER A 108 2.51 25.96 6.01
C SER A 108 3.70 26.75 6.53
N ALA A 109 3.86 26.82 7.86
CA ALA A 109 4.99 27.47 8.51
C ALA A 109 6.33 26.82 8.11
N LEU A 110 6.31 25.52 7.84
CA LEU A 110 7.48 24.76 7.46
C LEU A 110 7.88 24.95 5.99
N PHE A 111 6.92 25.04 5.06
CA PHE A 111 7.22 25.43 3.68
C PHE A 111 7.70 26.89 3.58
N ALA A 112 7.21 27.76 4.47
CA ALA A 112 7.64 29.16 4.57
C ALA A 112 9.04 29.32 5.21
N SER A 113 9.43 28.44 6.14
CA SER A 113 10.80 28.40 6.66
C SER A 113 11.72 27.75 5.62
N ALA A 114 12.26 28.58 4.73
CA ALA A 114 13.16 28.16 3.66
C ALA A 114 14.27 27.20 4.13
N GLY A 115 14.11 25.91 3.80
CA GLY A 115 15.24 25.03 3.47
C GLY A 115 15.67 23.97 4.49
N ASP A 116 15.09 23.83 5.67
CA ASP A 116 15.56 22.79 6.62
C ASP A 116 14.64 21.56 6.68
N LEU A 117 14.86 20.65 5.72
CA LEU A 117 14.13 19.38 5.54
C LEU A 117 14.24 18.46 6.78
N GLY A 118 15.32 18.59 7.57
CA GLY A 118 15.51 17.85 8.81
C GLY A 118 14.64 18.34 9.97
N LEU A 119 14.39 19.66 10.02
CA LEU A 119 13.48 20.27 11.00
C LEU A 119 12.01 19.93 10.69
N PHE A 120 11.63 19.83 9.41
CA PHE A 120 10.29 19.38 8.99
C PHE A 120 9.95 17.98 9.52
N ALA A 121 10.82 17.00 9.29
CA ALA A 121 10.60 15.62 9.74
C ALA A 121 10.54 15.51 11.28
N ASN A 122 11.34 16.32 12.00
CA ASN A 122 11.35 16.32 13.46
C ASN A 122 10.15 17.07 14.07
N ARG A 123 9.69 18.18 13.47
CA ARG A 123 8.49 18.90 13.93
C ARG A 123 7.23 18.09 13.69
N LEU A 124 7.09 17.45 12.53
CA LEU A 124 5.98 16.54 12.28
C LEU A 124 6.00 15.34 13.22
N ARG A 125 7.16 14.75 13.48
CA ARG A 125 7.28 13.68 14.50
C ARG A 125 6.76 14.16 15.86
N GLY A 126 7.04 15.42 16.24
CA GLY A 126 6.54 16.04 17.46
C GLY A 126 5.02 16.26 17.46
N PHE A 127 4.47 16.80 16.38
CA PHE A 127 3.01 16.99 16.21
C PHE A 127 2.24 15.68 16.33
N PHE A 128 2.70 14.68 15.59
CA PHE A 128 2.15 13.34 15.61
C PHE A 128 2.38 12.64 16.96
N ALA A 129 3.37 13.06 17.76
CA ALA A 129 3.63 12.57 19.11
C ALA A 129 2.70 13.15 20.19
N VAL A 130 2.24 14.40 20.00
CA VAL A 130 1.52 15.15 21.02
C VAL A 130 0.01 14.91 20.98
N ARG A 131 -0.55 14.49 19.83
CA ARG A 131 -1.97 14.09 19.74
C ARG A 131 -2.14 12.58 19.64
N PRO A 132 -3.10 11.98 20.37
CA PRO A 132 -3.62 10.69 19.96
C PRO A 132 -4.38 10.93 18.65
N PHE A 133 -3.81 10.52 17.52
CA PHE A 133 -4.63 10.19 16.37
C PHE A 133 -5.74 9.27 16.91
N LYS A 134 -7.01 9.71 16.85
CA LYS A 134 -8.16 8.88 17.30
C LYS A 134 -8.26 7.56 16.50
N ILE A 135 -7.44 7.42 15.46
CA ILE A 135 -7.38 6.39 14.43
C ILE A 135 -6.74 5.07 14.88
N GLN A 136 -6.02 5.02 16.02
CA GLN A 136 -5.35 3.78 16.42
C GLN A 136 -6.33 2.60 16.56
N ARG A 137 -7.60 2.84 16.92
CA ARG A 137 -8.61 1.78 17.05
C ARG A 137 -9.20 1.28 15.74
N SER A 138 -9.40 2.11 14.72
CA SER A 138 -10.11 1.70 13.50
C SER A 138 -9.20 0.98 12.50
N ALA A 139 -7.97 1.46 12.32
CA ALA A 139 -7.01 0.80 11.43
C ALA A 139 -6.60 -0.59 11.94
N ASP A 140 -6.34 -0.71 13.25
CA ASP A 140 -6.00 -1.99 13.89
C ASP A 140 -7.20 -2.95 13.88
N ALA A 141 -8.43 -2.44 14.08
CA ALA A 141 -9.64 -3.25 13.98
C ALA A 141 -9.87 -3.79 12.55
N HIS A 142 -9.73 -2.94 11.53
CA HIS A 142 -9.93 -3.37 10.13
C HIS A 142 -8.89 -4.40 9.68
N LEU A 143 -7.66 -4.28 10.19
CA LEU A 143 -6.61 -5.26 9.95
C LEU A 143 -6.90 -6.58 10.68
N ALA A 144 -7.32 -6.51 11.95
CA ALA A 144 -7.67 -7.68 12.73
C ALA A 144 -8.88 -8.42 12.14
N GLU A 145 -9.87 -7.70 11.60
CA GLU A 145 -11.00 -8.28 10.87
C GLU A 145 -10.54 -9.02 9.61
N LEU A 146 -9.65 -8.42 8.81
CA LEU A 146 -9.12 -9.08 7.61
C LEU A 146 -8.26 -10.29 7.98
N GLU A 147 -7.44 -10.19 9.03
CA GLU A 147 -6.69 -11.32 9.54
C GLU A 147 -7.63 -12.46 9.97
N ALA A 148 -8.70 -12.14 10.70
CA ALA A 148 -9.70 -13.12 11.10
C ALA A 148 -10.40 -13.76 9.89
N GLU A 149 -10.69 -12.98 8.85
CA GLU A 149 -11.27 -13.45 7.59
C GLU A 149 -10.32 -14.40 6.83
N LEU A 150 -9.04 -14.06 6.71
CA LEU A 150 -8.03 -14.92 6.09
C LEU A 150 -7.81 -16.21 6.90
N LEU A 151 -7.81 -16.12 8.23
CA LEU A 151 -7.70 -17.27 9.12
C LEU A 151 -8.92 -18.18 9.05
N TRP A 152 -10.10 -17.60 8.95
CA TRP A 152 -11.34 -18.34 8.75
C TRP A 152 -11.32 -19.07 7.41
N LEU A 153 -10.95 -18.38 6.33
CA LEU A 153 -10.79 -18.99 5.01
C LEU A 153 -9.85 -20.20 5.08
N TRP A 154 -8.69 -20.03 5.73
CA TRP A 154 -7.72 -21.10 5.87
C TRP A 154 -8.24 -22.32 6.67
N LYS A 155 -9.06 -22.07 7.69
CA LYS A 155 -9.63 -23.13 8.54
C LYS A 155 -10.76 -23.89 7.86
N GLU A 156 -11.64 -23.20 7.15
CA GLU A 156 -12.80 -23.81 6.49
C GLU A 156 -12.44 -24.56 5.22
N ARG A 157 -11.35 -24.16 4.56
CA ARG A 157 -10.88 -24.86 3.38
C ARG A 157 -10.14 -26.13 3.76
N ASP A 158 -10.38 -27.20 3.02
CA ASP A 158 -9.64 -28.45 3.17
C ASP A 158 -8.26 -28.39 2.50
N HIS A 159 -7.53 -27.33 2.81
CA HIS A 159 -6.15 -27.14 2.43
C HIS A 159 -5.30 -28.23 3.07
N PRO A 160 -4.48 -29.01 2.33
CA PRO A 160 -3.58 -29.97 2.95
C PRO A 160 -2.56 -29.18 3.77
N GLY A 161 -2.83 -29.10 5.08
CA GLY A 161 -1.99 -28.38 6.00
C GLY A 161 -0.78 -29.23 6.32
N GLY A 162 0.36 -28.92 5.71
CA GLY A 162 1.66 -29.43 6.14
C GLY A 162 1.97 -29.06 7.59
N ASP A 163 3.12 -29.49 8.10
CA ASP A 163 3.53 -29.24 9.49
C ASP A 163 3.48 -27.74 9.83
N PHE A 164 3.87 -26.89 8.87
CA PHE A 164 3.78 -25.43 8.96
C PHE A 164 2.36 -24.88 9.24
N ALA A 165 1.30 -25.52 8.76
CA ALA A 165 -0.08 -25.06 8.93
C ALA A 165 -0.88 -25.85 10.00
N ARG A 166 -0.30 -26.93 10.53
CA ARG A 166 -0.98 -27.85 11.46
C ARG A 166 -1.49 -27.14 12.72
N HIS A 167 -0.68 -26.27 13.33
CA HIS A 167 -1.09 -25.51 14.52
C HIS A 167 -2.25 -24.55 14.23
N LEU A 168 -2.27 -23.97 13.02
CA LEU A 168 -3.29 -23.03 12.59
C LEU A 168 -4.64 -23.74 12.38
N LYS A 169 -4.62 -24.92 11.75
CA LYS A 169 -5.80 -25.80 11.61
C LYS A 169 -6.34 -26.27 12.96
N ALA A 170 -5.47 -26.50 13.93
CA ALA A 170 -5.87 -26.88 15.29
C ALA A 170 -6.49 -25.70 16.10
N GLY A 171 -6.69 -24.54 15.49
CA GLY A 171 -7.25 -23.36 16.16
C GLY A 171 -6.23 -22.53 16.93
N GLY A 172 -4.94 -22.84 16.79
CA GLY A 172 -3.85 -22.05 17.35
C GLY A 172 -3.77 -20.65 16.75
N GLN A 173 -3.11 -19.75 17.47
CA GLN A 173 -2.82 -18.39 16.97
C GLN A 173 -1.71 -18.47 15.91
N PRO A 174 -1.81 -17.71 14.81
CA PRO A 174 -0.73 -17.64 13.85
C PRO A 174 0.51 -16.99 14.48
N SER A 175 1.67 -17.50 14.12
CA SER A 175 2.95 -16.80 14.27
C SER A 175 3.01 -15.61 13.30
N ASP A 176 3.89 -14.64 13.58
CA ASP A 176 4.08 -13.47 12.70
C ASP A 176 4.48 -13.89 11.29
N ARG A 177 5.27 -14.96 11.15
CA ARG A 177 5.63 -15.52 9.83
C ARG A 177 4.41 -16.07 9.10
N GLN A 178 3.52 -16.78 9.78
CA GLN A 178 2.28 -17.28 9.17
C GLN A 178 1.35 -16.13 8.78
N ARG A 179 1.21 -15.08 9.60
CA ARG A 179 0.46 -13.87 9.25
C ARG A 179 1.02 -13.24 7.97
N ALA A 180 2.33 -13.02 7.92
CA ALA A 180 2.98 -12.44 6.75
C ALA A 180 2.71 -13.26 5.48
N LEU A 181 2.84 -14.59 5.55
CA LEU A 181 2.61 -15.47 4.40
C LEU A 181 1.13 -15.56 3.99
N LEU A 182 0.19 -15.48 4.93
CA LEU A 182 -1.25 -15.39 4.62
C LEU A 182 -1.56 -14.13 3.79
N PHE A 183 -1.09 -12.97 4.25
CA PHE A 183 -1.30 -11.71 3.55
C PHE A 183 -0.58 -11.67 2.20
N VAL A 184 0.64 -12.20 2.10
CA VAL A 184 1.38 -12.29 0.84
C VAL A 184 0.67 -13.19 -0.16
N GLY A 185 0.23 -14.37 0.25
CA GLY A 185 -0.52 -15.29 -0.63
C GLY A 185 -1.85 -14.69 -1.08
N ALA A 186 -2.61 -14.10 -0.15
CA ALA A 186 -3.87 -13.44 -0.47
C ALA A 186 -3.69 -12.23 -1.39
N LEU A 187 -2.67 -11.39 -1.18
CA LEU A 187 -2.37 -10.25 -2.05
C LEU A 187 -1.92 -10.71 -3.45
N ALA A 188 -1.12 -11.76 -3.54
CA ALA A 188 -0.72 -12.36 -4.80
C ALA A 188 -1.95 -12.88 -5.57
N GLY A 189 -2.81 -13.65 -4.92
CA GLY A 189 -4.03 -14.21 -5.53
C GLY A 189 -5.05 -13.15 -5.92
N CYS A 190 -5.22 -12.12 -5.09
CA CYS A 190 -6.04 -10.95 -5.39
C CYS A 190 -5.53 -10.21 -6.63
N THR A 191 -4.23 -9.89 -6.66
CA THR A 191 -3.59 -9.18 -7.77
C THR A 191 -3.63 -10.00 -9.06
N TRP A 192 -3.38 -11.31 -8.98
CA TRP A 192 -3.47 -12.19 -10.14
C TRP A 192 -4.90 -12.36 -10.65
N GLY A 193 -5.89 -12.35 -9.76
CA GLY A 193 -7.31 -12.41 -10.10
C GLY A 193 -7.78 -11.26 -11.00
N GLU A 194 -7.18 -10.07 -10.86
CA GLU A 194 -7.49 -8.89 -11.70
C GLU A 194 -7.14 -9.12 -13.18
N LEU A 195 -6.08 -9.91 -13.45
CA LEU A 195 -5.65 -10.25 -14.80
C LEU A 195 -6.64 -11.16 -15.53
N LYS A 196 -7.57 -11.82 -14.80
CA LYS A 196 -8.54 -12.79 -15.35
C LYS A 196 -7.90 -13.91 -16.17
N ARG A 197 -6.63 -14.25 -15.89
CA ARG A 197 -5.88 -15.33 -16.53
C ARG A 197 -5.88 -16.58 -15.64
N PRO A 198 -5.74 -17.79 -16.22
CA PRO A 198 -5.49 -18.99 -15.43
C PRO A 198 -4.18 -18.82 -14.66
N LEU A 199 -4.16 -19.31 -13.42
CA LEU A 199 -2.95 -19.30 -12.61
C LEU A 199 -2.01 -20.42 -13.09
N PRO A 200 -0.74 -20.12 -13.45
CA PRO A 200 0.24 -21.14 -13.78
C PRO A 200 0.69 -21.90 -12.52
N ALA A 201 1.42 -23.01 -12.69
CA ALA A 201 2.03 -23.69 -11.55
C ALA A 201 2.97 -22.73 -10.82
N ALA A 202 2.69 -22.45 -9.54
CA ALA A 202 3.29 -21.33 -8.83
C ALA A 202 4.37 -21.77 -7.83
N THR A 203 4.39 -23.03 -7.41
CA THR A 203 5.26 -23.54 -6.32
C THR A 203 6.73 -23.16 -6.51
N SER A 204 7.31 -23.35 -7.70
CA SER A 204 8.73 -23.04 -7.97
C SER A 204 9.01 -21.54 -7.89
N CYS A 205 8.16 -20.71 -8.53
CA CYS A 205 8.26 -19.25 -8.44
C CYS A 205 8.12 -18.77 -6.99
N ILE A 206 7.20 -19.34 -6.21
CA ILE A 206 6.99 -18.99 -4.80
C ILE A 206 8.24 -19.29 -3.99
N ARG A 207 8.79 -20.50 -4.11
CA ARG A 207 10.03 -20.90 -3.41
C ARG A 207 11.19 -19.96 -3.72
N GLU A 208 11.43 -19.67 -4.99
CA GLU A 208 12.57 -18.89 -5.44
C GLU A 208 12.44 -17.40 -5.08
N CYS A 209 11.28 -16.80 -5.36
CA CYS A 209 11.07 -15.37 -5.17
C CYS A 209 10.89 -14.99 -3.70
N LEU A 210 10.14 -15.80 -2.94
CA LEU A 210 9.88 -15.54 -1.51
C LEU A 210 10.95 -16.16 -0.59
N ARG A 211 11.86 -16.97 -1.13
CA ARG A 211 12.94 -17.67 -0.40
C ARG A 211 12.38 -18.51 0.75
N LEU A 212 11.44 -19.39 0.38
CA LEU A 212 10.68 -20.23 1.31
C LEU A 212 11.05 -21.70 1.17
N GLU A 213 10.91 -22.43 2.27
CA GLU A 213 10.92 -23.89 2.27
C GLU A 213 9.63 -24.45 1.64
N ASP A 214 9.64 -25.73 1.30
CA ASP A 214 8.52 -26.40 0.61
C ASP A 214 7.17 -26.19 1.28
N GLU A 215 7.06 -26.47 2.58
CA GLU A 215 5.79 -26.34 3.32
C GLU A 215 5.28 -24.90 3.35
N GLN A 216 6.19 -23.92 3.39
CA GLN A 216 5.83 -22.51 3.37
C GLN A 216 5.39 -22.06 1.98
N ALA A 217 6.01 -22.60 0.93
CA ALA A 217 5.62 -22.30 -0.44
C ALA A 217 4.25 -22.90 -0.77
N GLU A 218 3.99 -24.15 -0.36
CA GLU A 218 2.68 -24.79 -0.49
C GLU A 218 1.60 -23.99 0.26
N PHE A 219 1.90 -23.49 1.45
CA PHE A 219 1.00 -22.64 2.23
C PHE A 219 0.60 -21.36 1.46
N VAL A 220 1.57 -20.67 0.88
CA VAL A 220 1.33 -19.47 0.06
C VAL A 220 0.56 -19.81 -1.21
N GLU A 221 0.90 -20.91 -1.88
CA GLU A 221 0.25 -21.34 -3.13
C GLU A 221 -1.23 -21.65 -2.92
N GLN A 222 -1.56 -22.32 -1.82
CA GLN A 222 -2.93 -22.66 -1.47
C GLN A 222 -3.79 -21.40 -1.24
N MET A 223 -3.25 -20.40 -0.54
CA MET A 223 -3.92 -19.11 -0.36
C MET A 223 -4.05 -18.34 -1.67
N LEU A 224 -2.98 -18.27 -2.46
CA LEU A 224 -2.94 -17.58 -3.75
C LEU A 224 -3.94 -18.18 -4.75
N SER A 225 -4.14 -19.49 -4.71
CA SER A 225 -5.05 -20.23 -5.58
C SER A 225 -6.52 -20.13 -5.16
N ASP A 226 -6.83 -19.67 -3.94
CA ASP A 226 -8.21 -19.64 -3.45
C ASP A 226 -9.05 -18.62 -4.25
N PRO A 227 -10.20 -19.00 -4.83
CA PRO A 227 -11.05 -18.06 -5.56
C PRO A 227 -11.56 -16.89 -4.70
N TYR A 228 -11.73 -17.08 -3.39
CA TYR A 228 -12.23 -16.04 -2.48
C TYR A 228 -11.27 -14.86 -2.35
N VAL A 229 -9.95 -15.11 -2.38
CA VAL A 229 -8.98 -14.01 -2.24
C VAL A 229 -9.03 -13.03 -3.40
N ARG A 230 -9.59 -13.44 -4.54
CA ARG A 230 -9.79 -12.56 -5.71
C ARG A 230 -10.85 -11.50 -5.49
N SER A 231 -11.80 -11.74 -4.59
CA SER A 231 -12.84 -10.76 -4.22
C SER A 231 -12.45 -9.88 -3.04
N LEU A 232 -11.33 -10.16 -2.39
CA LEU A 232 -10.86 -9.35 -1.27
C LEU A 232 -10.38 -7.97 -1.75
N ASP A 233 -10.49 -7.01 -0.85
CA ASP A 233 -9.95 -5.67 -1.07
C ASP A 233 -8.42 -5.73 -1.11
N ARG A 234 -7.86 -5.63 -2.32
CA ARG A 234 -6.41 -5.60 -2.59
C ARG A 234 -5.68 -4.63 -1.68
N ALA A 235 -6.31 -3.52 -1.38
CA ALA A 235 -5.65 -2.44 -0.72
C ALA A 235 -5.61 -2.69 0.80
N ARG A 236 -6.64 -3.29 1.41
CA ARG A 236 -6.53 -3.87 2.77
C ARG A 236 -5.42 -4.93 2.85
N LEU A 237 -5.29 -5.77 1.82
CA LEU A 237 -4.24 -6.79 1.74
C LEU A 237 -2.83 -6.15 1.66
N VAL A 238 -2.66 -5.07 0.90
CA VAL A 238 -1.42 -4.28 0.88
C VAL A 238 -1.04 -3.83 2.30
N ARG A 239 -1.98 -3.30 3.09
CA ARG A 239 -1.70 -2.92 4.49
C ARG A 239 -1.26 -4.10 5.35
N GLY A 240 -1.89 -5.26 5.20
CA GLY A 240 -1.48 -6.44 5.94
C GLY A 240 -0.06 -6.88 5.59
N VAL A 241 0.33 -6.82 4.32
CA VAL A 241 1.72 -7.04 3.92
C VAL A 241 2.64 -5.96 4.48
N GLU A 242 2.28 -4.68 4.44
CA GLU A 242 3.10 -3.61 5.03
C GLU A 242 3.33 -3.78 6.54
N ASN A 243 2.35 -4.33 7.25
CA ASN A 243 2.41 -4.50 8.72
C ASN A 243 3.16 -5.77 9.15
N TYR A 244 3.04 -6.86 8.39
CA TYR A 244 3.56 -8.17 8.80
C TYR A 244 4.77 -8.65 7.99
N ALA A 245 4.93 -8.22 6.74
CA ALA A 245 6.03 -8.64 5.90
C ALA A 245 7.26 -7.72 6.08
N ASP A 246 8.43 -8.33 6.11
CA ASP A 246 9.68 -7.60 5.99
C ASP A 246 9.91 -7.15 4.53
N ARG A 247 10.85 -6.22 4.35
CA ARG A 247 11.17 -5.68 3.03
C ARG A 247 11.60 -6.74 2.01
N PRO A 248 12.42 -7.76 2.35
CA PRO A 248 12.72 -8.86 1.44
C PRO A 248 11.49 -9.62 0.97
N LEU A 249 10.56 -9.95 1.86
CA LEU A 249 9.34 -10.68 1.52
C LEU A 249 8.41 -9.83 0.63
N ALA A 250 8.26 -8.53 0.94
CA ALA A 250 7.47 -7.61 0.13
C ALA A 250 8.04 -7.43 -1.30
N LEU A 251 9.37 -7.37 -1.45
CA LEU A 251 10.01 -7.36 -2.77
C LEU A 251 9.83 -8.71 -3.47
N GLY A 252 10.00 -9.81 -2.75
CA GLY A 252 9.80 -11.15 -3.26
C GLY A 252 8.40 -11.37 -3.83
N LEU A 253 7.38 -10.72 -3.28
CA LEU A 253 6.01 -10.74 -3.82
C LEU A 253 5.93 -10.07 -5.20
N VAL A 254 6.63 -8.95 -5.41
CA VAL A 254 6.73 -8.33 -6.74
C VAL A 254 7.47 -9.24 -7.71
N GLU A 255 8.57 -9.85 -7.28
CA GLU A 255 9.31 -10.83 -8.08
C GLU A 255 8.48 -12.08 -8.42
N LEU A 256 7.66 -12.55 -7.47
CA LEU A 256 6.75 -13.67 -7.65
C LEU A 256 5.76 -13.39 -8.79
N LEU A 257 5.09 -12.24 -8.77
CA LEU A 257 4.10 -11.92 -9.79
C LEU A 257 4.72 -11.77 -11.19
N PHE A 258 5.94 -11.23 -11.28
CA PHE A 258 6.68 -11.22 -12.55
C PHE A 258 7.14 -12.61 -12.99
N CYS A 259 7.53 -13.47 -12.05
CA CYS A 259 7.86 -14.87 -12.35
C CYS A 259 6.65 -15.60 -12.91
N LEU A 260 5.47 -15.42 -12.29
CA LEU A 260 4.21 -15.99 -12.77
C LEU A 260 3.82 -15.44 -14.16
N ALA A 261 3.91 -14.13 -14.36
CA ALA A 261 3.63 -13.49 -15.66
C ALA A 261 4.55 -14.02 -16.77
N ALA A 262 5.84 -14.25 -16.47
CA ALA A 262 6.79 -14.76 -17.44
C ALA A 262 6.62 -16.25 -17.81
N THR A 263 5.69 -16.98 -17.18
CA THR A 263 5.51 -18.43 -17.44
C THR A 263 5.08 -18.76 -18.87
N ASP A 264 4.40 -17.84 -19.55
CA ASP A 264 4.04 -17.97 -20.97
C ASP A 264 5.12 -17.43 -21.94
N GLY A 265 6.24 -16.97 -21.38
CA GLY A 265 7.39 -16.45 -22.12
C GLY A 265 7.33 -14.95 -22.43
N THR A 266 6.25 -14.25 -22.11
CA THR A 266 6.11 -12.81 -22.36
C THR A 266 5.33 -12.10 -21.26
N ILE A 267 5.92 -11.06 -20.66
CA ILE A 267 5.20 -10.18 -19.74
C ILE A 267 4.53 -9.07 -20.55
N ASP A 268 3.21 -9.04 -20.57
CA ASP A 268 2.46 -8.01 -21.30
C ASP A 268 2.33 -6.68 -20.52
N ASP A 269 1.76 -5.68 -21.19
CA ASP A 269 1.57 -4.37 -20.59
C ASP A 269 0.52 -4.40 -19.47
N GLU A 270 -0.58 -5.15 -19.60
CA GLU A 270 -1.63 -5.26 -18.58
C GLU A 270 -1.10 -5.91 -17.29
N GLU A 271 -0.27 -6.94 -17.41
CA GLU A 271 0.45 -7.57 -16.31
C GLU A 271 1.42 -6.61 -15.65
N THR A 272 2.22 -5.92 -16.46
CA THR A 272 3.17 -4.92 -15.95
C THR A 272 2.44 -3.83 -15.16
N GLU A 273 1.33 -3.34 -15.69
CA GLU A 273 0.52 -2.30 -15.10
C GLU A 273 -0.14 -2.77 -13.79
N THR A 274 -0.74 -3.97 -13.78
CA THR A 274 -1.38 -4.55 -12.59
C THR A 274 -0.37 -4.78 -11.47
N ILE A 275 0.80 -5.36 -11.78
CA ILE A 275 1.87 -5.58 -10.81
C ILE A 275 2.41 -4.24 -10.27
N ARG A 276 2.48 -3.20 -11.11
CA ARG A 276 2.93 -1.87 -10.67
C ARG A 276 2.00 -1.25 -9.64
N GLY A 277 0.68 -1.38 -9.82
CA GLY A 277 -0.30 -0.87 -8.86
C GLY A 277 -0.09 -1.43 -7.45
N MET A 278 0.15 -2.74 -7.35
CA MET A 278 0.46 -3.41 -6.09
C MET A 278 1.86 -3.04 -5.56
N ALA A 279 2.89 -2.97 -6.41
CA ALA A 279 4.26 -2.63 -6.01
C ALA A 279 4.38 -1.22 -5.40
N LEU A 280 3.58 -0.26 -5.91
CA LEU A 280 3.44 1.08 -5.31
C LEU A 280 2.88 1.01 -3.88
N GLY A 281 1.89 0.12 -3.67
CA GLY A 281 1.35 -0.28 -2.37
C GLY A 281 2.42 -0.69 -1.37
N LEU A 282 3.37 -1.50 -1.82
CA LEU A 282 4.42 -2.10 -0.98
C LEU A 282 5.67 -1.22 -0.81
N LYS A 283 5.61 0.06 -1.22
CA LYS A 283 6.76 0.99 -1.19
C LYS A 283 7.99 0.45 -1.94
N VAL A 284 7.77 -0.37 -2.98
CA VAL A 284 8.85 -0.84 -3.85
C VAL A 284 9.24 0.29 -4.79
N THR A 285 10.53 0.66 -4.76
CA THR A 285 11.02 1.77 -5.58
C THR A 285 10.92 1.43 -7.07
N HIS A 286 10.78 2.47 -7.92
CA HIS A 286 10.76 2.29 -9.37
C HIS A 286 11.96 1.48 -9.88
N ARG A 287 13.17 1.73 -9.34
CA ARG A 287 14.37 0.97 -9.71
C ARG A 287 14.22 -0.52 -9.40
N MET A 288 13.80 -0.85 -8.18
CA MET A 288 13.60 -2.25 -7.77
C MET A 288 12.53 -2.94 -8.62
N PHE A 289 11.43 -2.23 -8.92
CA PHE A 289 10.39 -2.72 -9.82
C PHE A 289 10.93 -3.04 -11.23
N ILE A 290 11.71 -2.13 -11.81
CA ILE A 290 12.32 -2.34 -13.13
C ILE A 290 13.33 -3.51 -13.09
N ASP A 291 14.16 -3.59 -12.05
CA ASP A 291 15.12 -4.68 -11.88
C ASP A 291 14.39 -6.04 -11.79
N SER A 292 13.28 -6.12 -11.04
CA SER A 292 12.43 -7.32 -10.99
C SER A 292 11.82 -7.64 -12.35
N LYS A 293 11.25 -6.66 -13.06
CA LYS A 293 10.70 -6.89 -14.41
C LYS A 293 11.78 -7.41 -15.37
N LEU A 294 12.97 -6.82 -15.38
CA LEU A 294 14.06 -7.21 -16.27
C LEU A 294 14.61 -8.60 -15.97
N ARG A 295 14.57 -9.03 -14.70
CA ARG A 295 15.01 -10.36 -14.28
C ARG A 295 14.18 -11.47 -14.94
N TYR A 296 12.88 -11.26 -15.11
CA TYR A 296 11.95 -12.26 -15.67
C TYR A 296 11.52 -11.97 -17.11
N GLY A 297 11.64 -10.71 -17.56
CA GLY A 297 11.25 -10.29 -18.91
C GLY A 297 12.33 -10.43 -19.98
N ARG A 298 13.54 -10.87 -19.63
CA ARG A 298 14.56 -11.20 -20.63
C ARG A 298 14.27 -12.59 -21.18
N LYS A 299 13.94 -12.65 -22.48
CA LYS A 299 14.10 -13.84 -23.31
C LYS A 299 15.43 -14.52 -22.95
N GLN A 300 15.37 -15.77 -22.49
CA GLN A 300 16.49 -16.69 -22.72
C GLN A 300 16.68 -16.81 -24.24
N PRO A 301 17.94 -16.90 -24.73
CA PRO A 301 18.32 -16.68 -26.13
C PRO A 301 17.54 -17.52 -27.14
#